data_AF-A0A925DU99-F1
#
_entry.id   AF-A0A925DU99-F1
#
_cell.length_a   1.000
_cell.length_b   1.000
_cell.length_c   1.000
_cell.angle_alpha   90.00
_cell.angle_beta   90.00
_cell.angle_gamma   90.00
#
_symmetry.space_group_name_H-M   'P 1'
#
loop_
_entity.id
_entity.type
_entity.pdbx_description
1 polymer ?
#
loop_
_entity_poly.entity_id
_entity_poly.type
_entity_poly.pdbx_seq_one_letter_code
_entity_poly.pdbx_strand_id
1 'polypeptide(L)'
;MLRNNILLLTDSYKLSHYKQYPAGTTQIYSYFESRGGKFKDVVFFGLQYLVKNYLTGQVVTREKIDEAEILYAKHFGNAELFYKKGWEYILEKHNGHLPVKIKAVAEGTPVPYSNVMLTVENTDPECFWLTNFLESLLVQVWYPCTVATQSREIKKVILKYLEKTGDVSLIDFKLHDFGFRGVSSVESASIGGAAHLLNFMGSDTIAGLSFIQDFYNTEGVFGFSIPAAEHSTITSWGKENEAAAYKNMLDQYSEGLVAVVSDSYDVYNACEKIWGEELKENILKRNGTLVIRPDSGIPKEVVLKIVEILGKKFGFEKNAKGYKVLHPKVRVIQGDGVNYESIE
;
A
#
# COMPACT_ATOMS: atom_id res chain seq x y z
N MET A 1 19.91 -0.17 -7.02
CA MET A 1 18.89 0.50 -7.85
C MET A 1 18.43 -0.47 -8.92
N LEU A 2 17.11 -0.60 -9.13
CA LEU A 2 16.59 -1.29 -10.30
C LEU A 2 17.06 -0.54 -11.57
N ARG A 3 17.37 -1.29 -12.62
CA ARG A 3 17.97 -0.77 -13.86
C ARG A 3 16.95 0.12 -14.59
N ASN A 4 17.19 1.43 -14.66
CA ASN A 4 16.27 2.38 -15.30
C ASN A 4 16.56 2.54 -16.81
N ASN A 5 16.43 1.45 -17.57
CA ASN A 5 16.51 1.47 -19.04
C ASN A 5 15.12 1.19 -19.62
N ILE A 6 14.40 2.24 -20.05
CA ILE A 6 13.02 2.13 -20.57
C ILE A 6 12.91 1.16 -21.76
N LEU A 7 13.98 0.99 -22.54
CA LEU A 7 14.03 0.05 -23.65
C LEU A 7 13.93 -1.40 -23.20
N LEU A 8 14.15 -1.69 -21.92
CA LEU A 8 14.07 -3.03 -21.31
C LEU A 8 12.79 -3.24 -20.48
N LEU A 9 11.93 -2.23 -20.35
CA LEU A 9 10.73 -2.25 -19.52
C LEU A 9 9.48 -2.54 -20.35
N THR A 10 9.54 -3.61 -21.14
CA THR A 10 8.46 -4.06 -22.02
C THR A 10 8.39 -5.58 -22.02
N ASP A 11 7.22 -6.13 -22.34
CA ASP A 11 7.13 -7.55 -22.68
C ASP A 11 7.88 -7.85 -23.99
N SER A 12 8.57 -8.98 -24.04
CA SER A 12 9.42 -9.38 -25.18
C SER A 12 8.73 -9.33 -26.54
N TYR A 13 7.46 -9.75 -26.60
CA TYR A 13 6.71 -9.82 -27.86
C TYR A 13 6.49 -8.44 -28.51
N LYS A 14 6.45 -7.36 -27.71
CA LYS A 14 6.27 -5.98 -28.18
C LYS A 14 7.43 -5.48 -29.04
N LEU A 15 8.63 -6.06 -28.92
CA LEU A 15 9.76 -5.72 -29.77
C LEU A 15 9.50 -6.02 -31.25
N SER A 16 8.65 -6.99 -31.55
CA SER A 16 8.31 -7.34 -32.93
C SER A 16 7.13 -6.55 -33.50
N HIS A 17 6.39 -5.81 -32.66
CA HIS A 17 5.11 -5.18 -33.05
C HIS A 17 5.24 -4.09 -34.11
N TYR A 18 6.37 -3.39 -34.17
CA TYR A 18 6.57 -2.35 -35.19
C TYR A 18 6.47 -2.91 -36.62
N LYS A 19 6.74 -4.21 -36.82
CA LYS A 19 6.57 -4.92 -38.10
C LYS A 19 5.15 -5.47 -38.32
N GLN A 20 4.31 -5.50 -37.29
CA GLN A 20 2.98 -6.13 -37.30
C GLN A 20 1.86 -5.13 -37.58
N TYR A 21 2.06 -3.85 -37.27
CA TYR A 21 1.07 -2.82 -37.59
C TYR A 21 0.87 -2.68 -39.11
N PRO A 22 -0.33 -2.30 -39.56
CA PRO A 22 -0.60 -2.05 -40.98
C PRO A 22 0.39 -1.05 -41.59
N ALA A 23 0.81 -1.30 -42.83
CA ALA A 23 1.69 -0.37 -43.55
C ALA A 23 1.04 1.03 -43.65
N GLY A 24 1.83 2.08 -43.40
CA GLY A 24 1.34 3.46 -43.38
C GLY A 24 0.65 3.89 -42.09
N THR A 25 0.67 3.07 -41.02
CA THR A 25 0.19 3.48 -39.70
C THR A 25 1.02 4.66 -39.18
N THR A 26 0.36 5.79 -38.89
CA THR A 26 0.99 6.99 -38.32
C THR A 26 0.56 7.29 -36.89
N GLN A 27 -0.52 6.67 -36.41
CA GLN A 27 -1.02 6.91 -35.06
C GLN A 27 -1.58 5.63 -34.46
N ILE A 28 -1.19 5.35 -33.22
CA ILE A 28 -1.78 4.36 -32.34
C ILE A 28 -2.29 5.10 -31.11
N TYR A 29 -3.58 4.92 -30.84
CA TYR A 29 -4.26 5.43 -29.65
C TYR A 29 -4.75 4.24 -28.82
N SER A 30 -4.37 4.23 -27.54
CA SER A 30 -4.74 3.18 -26.60
C SER A 30 -5.29 3.78 -25.32
N TYR A 31 -6.05 2.98 -24.58
CA TYR A 31 -6.63 3.39 -23.30
C TYR A 31 -6.49 2.28 -22.26
N PHE A 32 -6.57 2.66 -20.99
CA PHE A 32 -6.62 1.73 -19.87
C PHE A 32 -7.90 1.97 -19.06
N GLU A 33 -8.53 0.85 -18.70
CA GLU A 33 -9.72 0.77 -17.86
C GLU A 33 -9.59 -0.43 -16.93
N SER A 34 -10.34 -0.40 -15.83
CA SER A 34 -10.67 -1.62 -15.09
C SER A 34 -11.90 -2.22 -15.74
N ARG A 35 -11.80 -3.43 -16.29
CA ARG A 35 -12.93 -4.07 -16.99
C ARG A 35 -14.00 -4.66 -16.05
N GLY A 36 -13.73 -4.67 -14.75
CA GLY A 36 -14.58 -5.26 -13.72
C GLY A 36 -13.78 -5.54 -12.46
N GLY A 37 -14.44 -6.10 -11.45
CA GLY A 37 -13.81 -6.45 -10.18
C GLY A 37 -14.84 -6.61 -9.07
N LYS A 38 -14.36 -6.89 -7.86
CA LYS A 38 -15.22 -7.03 -6.67
C LYS A 38 -15.99 -5.75 -6.35
N PHE A 39 -15.37 -4.58 -6.60
CA PHE A 39 -15.91 -3.27 -6.24
C PHE A 39 -16.25 -2.46 -7.49
N LYS A 40 -17.35 -1.70 -7.43
CA LYS A 40 -17.87 -0.94 -8.57
C LYS A 40 -16.95 0.21 -8.98
N ASP A 41 -16.46 0.97 -8.00
CA ASP A 41 -15.57 2.11 -8.25
C ASP A 41 -14.12 1.68 -7.99
N VAL A 42 -13.21 2.14 -8.84
CA VAL A 42 -11.76 1.98 -8.73
C VAL A 42 -11.14 3.35 -8.50
N VAL A 43 -10.40 3.51 -7.41
CA VAL A 43 -9.64 4.74 -7.13
C VAL A 43 -8.43 4.78 -8.05
N PHE A 44 -8.40 5.75 -8.97
CA PHE A 44 -7.26 5.93 -9.86
C PHE A 44 -6.10 6.60 -9.12
N PHE A 45 -4.94 5.94 -9.03
CA PHE A 45 -3.77 6.46 -8.31
C PHE A 45 -2.48 5.80 -8.82
N GLY A 46 -1.36 6.53 -8.79
CA GLY A 46 -0.02 5.99 -9.04
C GLY A 46 0.58 6.26 -10.43
N LEU A 47 -0.17 6.87 -11.35
CA LEU A 47 0.32 7.18 -12.70
C LEU A 47 1.45 8.21 -12.65
N GLN A 48 1.35 9.22 -11.79
CA GLN A 48 2.33 10.30 -11.64
C GLN A 48 3.71 9.74 -11.30
N TYR A 49 3.78 8.72 -10.44
CA TYR A 49 5.03 8.03 -10.13
C TYR A 49 5.62 7.37 -11.39
N LEU A 50 4.82 6.61 -12.15
CA LEU A 50 5.30 5.96 -13.37
C LEU A 50 5.83 6.98 -14.40
N VAL A 51 5.09 8.08 -14.58
CA VAL A 51 5.47 9.16 -15.49
C VAL A 51 6.76 9.84 -15.06
N LYS A 52 6.88 10.25 -13.79
CA LYS A 52 8.06 10.96 -13.28
C LYS A 52 9.30 10.07 -13.26
N ASN A 53 9.16 8.81 -12.83
CA ASN A 53 10.30 7.92 -12.61
C ASN A 53 10.86 7.31 -13.90
N TYR A 54 10.00 7.05 -14.89
CA TYR A 54 10.40 6.27 -16.07
C TYR A 54 10.22 6.97 -17.42
N LEU A 55 9.33 7.97 -17.53
CA LEU A 55 8.93 8.53 -18.84
C LEU A 55 9.38 9.97 -19.05
N THR A 56 9.68 10.71 -17.97
CA THR A 56 10.00 12.14 -18.03
C THR A 56 11.50 12.36 -18.26
N GLY A 57 11.83 13.34 -19.10
CA GLY A 57 13.21 13.73 -19.41
C GLY A 57 13.85 12.89 -20.52
N GLN A 58 15.19 12.90 -20.58
CA GLN A 58 15.96 12.12 -21.54
C GLN A 58 16.08 10.66 -21.07
N VAL A 59 15.09 9.85 -21.44
CA VAL A 59 14.99 8.45 -21.00
C VAL A 59 15.62 7.48 -21.98
N VAL A 60 15.88 7.92 -23.22
CA VAL A 60 16.62 7.20 -24.26
C VAL A 60 18.02 7.82 -24.40
N THR A 61 19.06 6.99 -24.35
CA THR A 61 20.46 7.38 -24.59
C THR A 61 21.15 6.35 -25.49
N ARG A 62 22.32 6.70 -26.03
CA ARG A 62 23.09 5.77 -26.87
C ARG A 62 23.46 4.50 -26.11
N GLU A 63 23.89 4.65 -24.87
CA GLU A 63 24.26 3.53 -23.99
C GLU A 63 23.08 2.59 -23.74
N LYS A 64 21.88 3.15 -23.51
CA LYS A 64 20.65 2.37 -23.31
C LYS A 64 20.23 1.60 -24.56
N ILE A 65 20.41 2.18 -25.75
CA ILE A 65 20.15 1.55 -27.05
C ILE A 65 21.10 0.39 -27.28
N ASP A 66 22.41 0.63 -27.11
CA ASP A 66 23.44 -0.38 -27.34
C ASP A 66 23.29 -1.55 -26.36
N GLU A 67 22.96 -1.25 -25.10
CA GLU A 67 22.64 -2.26 -24.09
C GLU A 67 21.43 -3.13 -24.49
N ALA A 68 20.34 -2.49 -24.94
CA ALA A 68 19.14 -3.20 -25.35
C ALA A 68 19.39 -4.08 -26.57
N GLU A 69 20.14 -3.59 -27.56
CA GLU A 69 20.53 -4.37 -28.75
C GLU A 69 21.31 -5.62 -28.36
N ILE A 70 22.32 -5.50 -27.48
CA ILE A 70 23.13 -6.63 -27.02
C ILE A 70 22.26 -7.67 -26.30
N LEU A 71 21.37 -7.22 -25.42
CA LEU A 71 20.50 -8.12 -24.67
C LEU A 71 19.51 -8.84 -25.60
N TYR A 72 18.86 -8.10 -26.50
CA TYR A 72 17.83 -8.65 -27.37
C TYR A 72 18.38 -9.56 -28.45
N ALA A 73 19.57 -9.26 -28.99
CA ALA A 73 20.28 -10.17 -29.88
C ALA A 73 20.48 -11.55 -29.23
N LYS A 74 20.85 -11.58 -27.95
CA LYS A 74 20.99 -12.84 -27.18
C LYS A 74 19.65 -13.47 -26.84
N HIS A 75 18.67 -12.68 -26.40
CA HIS A 75 17.36 -13.17 -25.96
C HIS A 75 16.60 -13.88 -27.09
N PHE A 76 16.69 -13.36 -28.32
CA PHE A 76 15.98 -13.91 -29.48
C PHE A 76 16.86 -14.73 -30.43
N GLY A 77 18.18 -14.73 -30.23
CA GLY A 77 19.12 -15.25 -31.24
C GLY A 77 19.07 -14.48 -32.56
N ASN A 78 18.47 -13.29 -32.59
CA ASN A 78 18.29 -12.46 -33.77
C ASN A 78 18.29 -10.97 -33.39
N ALA A 79 19.32 -10.23 -33.81
CA ALA A 79 19.45 -8.80 -33.53
C ALA A 79 18.44 -7.94 -34.31
N GLU A 80 17.90 -8.42 -35.44
CA GLU A 80 17.02 -7.64 -36.34
C GLU A 80 15.58 -7.46 -35.82
N LEU A 81 15.25 -8.11 -34.70
CA LEU A 81 13.96 -7.91 -34.02
C LEU A 81 13.93 -6.62 -33.21
N PHE A 82 15.06 -6.16 -32.68
CA PHE A 82 15.10 -4.90 -31.96
C PHE A 82 15.01 -3.72 -32.94
N TYR A 83 14.02 -2.83 -32.75
CA TYR A 83 13.83 -1.69 -33.65
C TYR A 83 14.80 -0.54 -33.35
N LYS A 84 16.10 -0.80 -33.49
CA LYS A 84 17.18 0.16 -33.18
C LYS A 84 16.96 1.52 -33.85
N LYS A 85 16.62 1.52 -35.14
CA LYS A 85 16.36 2.76 -35.91
C LYS A 85 15.27 3.64 -35.29
N GLY A 86 14.18 3.04 -34.78
CA GLY A 86 13.11 3.79 -34.13
C GLY A 86 13.57 4.45 -32.82
N TRP A 87 14.41 3.77 -32.05
CA TRP A 87 14.99 4.33 -30.83
C TRP A 87 16.06 5.40 -31.09
N GLU A 88 16.89 5.21 -32.12
CA GLU A 88 17.85 6.22 -32.58
C GLU A 88 17.14 7.48 -33.08
N TYR A 89 16.03 7.32 -33.79
CA TYR A 89 15.18 8.44 -34.18
C TYR A 89 14.69 9.25 -32.98
N ILE A 90 14.18 8.58 -31.93
CA ILE A 90 13.76 9.26 -30.69
C ILE A 90 14.93 10.00 -30.04
N LEU A 91 16.11 9.39 -30.00
CA LEU A 91 17.32 10.03 -29.47
C LEU A 91 17.69 11.29 -30.25
N GLU A 92 17.73 11.21 -31.58
CA GLU A 92 18.21 12.30 -32.45
C GLU A 92 17.17 13.41 -32.63
N LYS A 93 15.90 13.05 -32.87
CA LYS A 93 14.82 14.00 -33.17
C LYS A 93 14.24 14.65 -31.93
N HIS A 94 14.07 13.88 -30.86
CA HIS A 94 13.40 14.29 -29.63
C HIS A 94 14.35 14.43 -28.44
N ASN A 95 15.67 14.45 -28.69
CA ASN A 95 16.71 14.47 -27.65
C ASN A 95 16.47 13.38 -26.58
N GLY A 96 16.04 12.20 -27.01
CA GLY A 96 15.74 11.05 -26.15
C GLY A 96 14.49 11.18 -25.26
N HIS A 97 13.65 12.20 -25.48
CA HIS A 97 12.35 12.33 -24.84
C HIS A 97 11.30 11.55 -25.63
N LEU A 98 10.39 10.85 -24.95
CA LEU A 98 9.37 10.03 -25.60
C LEU A 98 8.29 10.92 -26.24
N PRO A 99 8.05 10.84 -27.56
CA PRO A 99 7.03 11.65 -28.23
C PRO A 99 5.64 11.04 -28.04
N VAL A 100 5.15 10.99 -26.80
CA VAL A 100 3.81 10.49 -26.44
C VAL A 100 3.00 11.53 -25.68
N LYS A 101 1.69 11.44 -25.79
CA LYS A 101 0.73 12.21 -24.98
C LYS A 101 -0.09 11.26 -24.14
N ILE A 102 -0.08 11.49 -22.83
CA ILE A 102 -0.90 10.75 -21.87
C ILE A 102 -1.95 11.72 -21.31
N LYS A 103 -3.22 11.33 -21.36
CA LYS A 103 -4.32 12.02 -20.66
C LYS A 103 -4.87 11.06 -19.63
N ALA A 104 -5.21 11.54 -18.45
CA ALA A 104 -5.76 10.71 -17.40
C ALA A 104 -6.79 11.47 -16.58
N VAL A 105 -7.66 10.73 -15.92
CA VAL A 105 -8.49 11.27 -14.83
C VAL A 105 -7.58 11.75 -13.69
N ALA A 106 -8.06 12.69 -12.87
CA ALA A 106 -7.30 13.16 -11.72
C ALA A 106 -7.06 12.00 -10.73
N GLU A 107 -5.84 11.86 -10.22
CA GLU A 107 -5.56 10.85 -9.20
C GLU A 107 -6.36 11.11 -7.91
N GLY A 108 -6.70 10.02 -7.21
CA GLY A 108 -7.64 10.01 -6.08
C GLY A 108 -9.11 9.92 -6.50
N THR A 109 -9.44 10.07 -7.79
CA THR A 109 -10.82 9.98 -8.28
C THR A 109 -11.31 8.52 -8.23
N PRO A 110 -12.45 8.22 -7.57
CA PRO A 110 -13.14 6.95 -7.72
C PRO A 110 -13.86 6.91 -9.07
N VAL A 111 -13.45 5.99 -9.95
CA VAL A 111 -13.99 5.83 -11.30
C VAL A 111 -14.77 4.52 -11.38
N PRO A 112 -16.04 4.49 -11.79
CA PRO A 112 -16.75 3.24 -12.02
C PRO A 112 -16.00 2.37 -13.03
N TYR A 113 -15.88 1.06 -12.79
CA TYR A 113 -15.27 0.15 -13.76
C TYR A 113 -15.97 0.26 -15.13
N SER A 114 -15.29 -0.21 -16.17
CA SER A 114 -15.69 -0.05 -17.59
C SER A 114 -15.73 1.41 -18.04
N ASN A 115 -14.88 2.26 -17.45
CA ASN A 115 -14.63 3.62 -17.91
C ASN A 115 -13.13 3.82 -18.11
N VAL A 116 -12.81 4.65 -19.11
CA VAL A 116 -11.44 5.07 -19.42
C VAL A 116 -10.86 5.85 -18.23
N MET A 117 -9.69 5.43 -17.74
CA MET A 117 -8.95 6.13 -16.68
C MET A 117 -7.73 6.87 -17.24
N LEU A 118 -7.07 6.31 -18.26
CA LEU A 118 -6.01 6.99 -18.99
C LEU A 118 -6.02 6.59 -20.47
N THR A 119 -5.42 7.45 -21.29
CA THR A 119 -5.24 7.26 -22.73
C THR A 119 -3.80 7.61 -23.09
N VAL A 120 -3.20 6.88 -24.01
CA VAL A 120 -1.85 7.12 -24.52
C VAL A 120 -1.88 7.12 -26.05
N GLU A 121 -1.21 8.11 -26.65
CA GLU A 121 -1.06 8.24 -28.10
C GLU A 121 0.34 8.74 -28.46
N ASN A 122 0.89 8.27 -29.58
CA ASN A 122 2.11 8.86 -30.14
C ASN A 122 1.81 10.24 -30.74
N THR A 123 2.75 11.16 -30.58
CA THR A 123 2.67 12.54 -31.08
C THR A 123 3.54 12.77 -32.32
N ASP A 124 4.36 11.79 -32.68
CA ASP A 124 5.17 11.76 -33.89
C ASP A 124 4.79 10.52 -34.73
N PRO A 125 4.46 10.66 -36.03
CA PRO A 125 4.14 9.56 -36.92
C PRO A 125 5.18 8.43 -36.98
N GLU A 126 6.47 8.74 -36.87
CA GLU A 126 7.55 7.73 -36.91
C GLU A 126 7.61 6.86 -35.64
N CYS A 127 6.85 7.24 -34.62
CA CYS A 127 6.80 6.59 -33.30
C CYS A 127 5.48 5.86 -33.04
N PHE A 128 4.73 5.47 -34.07
CA PHE A 128 3.44 4.76 -33.94
C PHE A 128 3.53 3.50 -33.06
N TRP A 129 4.66 2.79 -33.10
CA TRP A 129 4.91 1.56 -32.33
C TRP A 129 5.10 1.80 -30.83
N LEU A 130 5.44 3.03 -30.43
CA LEU A 130 5.81 3.38 -29.06
C LEU A 130 4.63 3.31 -28.09
N THR A 131 3.41 3.66 -28.55
CA THR A 131 2.20 3.69 -27.71
C THR A 131 2.01 2.39 -26.93
N ASN A 132 2.05 1.24 -27.61
CA ASN A 132 1.85 -0.06 -26.97
C ASN A 132 3.16 -0.70 -26.49
N PHE A 133 4.32 -0.16 -26.84
CA PHE A 133 5.58 -0.55 -26.19
C PHE A 133 5.53 -0.17 -24.69
N LEU A 134 5.00 1.01 -24.36
CA LEU A 134 4.90 1.50 -22.99
C LEU A 134 3.81 0.82 -22.14
N GLU A 135 2.97 -0.02 -22.75
CA GLU A 135 1.83 -0.65 -22.09
C GLU A 135 2.23 -1.48 -20.87
N SER A 136 3.28 -2.31 -20.97
CA SER A 136 3.67 -3.22 -19.88
C SER A 136 4.03 -2.47 -18.60
N LEU A 137 4.63 -1.28 -18.75
CA LEU A 137 4.96 -0.40 -17.63
C LEU A 137 3.74 0.39 -17.15
N LEU A 138 2.99 1.01 -18.06
CA LEU A 138 1.82 1.83 -17.71
C LEU A 138 0.71 1.02 -17.03
N VAL A 139 0.49 -0.23 -17.46
CA VAL A 139 -0.52 -1.11 -16.88
C VAL A 139 -0.22 -1.42 -15.40
N GLN A 140 1.03 -1.31 -14.93
CA GLN A 140 1.39 -1.51 -13.52
C GLN A 140 0.67 -0.55 -12.56
N VAL A 141 0.08 0.55 -13.07
CA VAL A 141 -0.84 1.42 -12.31
C VAL A 141 -2.02 0.64 -11.70
N TRP A 142 -2.34 -0.57 -12.19
CA TRP A 142 -3.33 -1.46 -11.59
C TRP A 142 -3.07 -1.71 -10.10
N TYR A 143 -1.80 -1.83 -9.69
CA TYR A 143 -1.44 -2.17 -8.31
C TYR A 143 -1.84 -1.05 -7.31
N PRO A 144 -1.34 0.20 -7.45
CA PRO A 144 -1.78 1.29 -6.58
C PRO A 144 -3.27 1.54 -6.66
N CYS A 145 -3.90 1.44 -7.84
CA CYS A 145 -5.35 1.56 -7.98
C CYS A 145 -6.10 0.51 -7.14
N THR A 146 -5.65 -0.74 -7.17
CA THR A 146 -6.28 -1.84 -6.44
C THR A 146 -6.12 -1.68 -4.93
N VAL A 147 -4.93 -1.32 -4.45
CA VAL A 147 -4.67 -1.10 -3.02
C VAL A 147 -5.49 0.09 -2.50
N ALA A 148 -5.48 1.22 -3.20
CA ALA A 148 -6.26 2.40 -2.83
C ALA A 148 -7.77 2.09 -2.81
N THR A 149 -8.26 1.32 -3.78
CA THR A 149 -9.66 0.90 -3.85
C THR A 149 -10.02 -0.02 -2.69
N GLN A 150 -9.24 -1.08 -2.46
CA GLN A 150 -9.53 -2.02 -1.38
C GLN A 150 -9.50 -1.34 -0.01
N SER A 151 -8.50 -0.50 0.24
CA SER A 151 -8.40 0.32 1.45
C SER A 151 -9.62 1.24 1.61
N ARG A 152 -10.07 1.91 0.53
CA ARG A 152 -11.27 2.76 0.55
C ARG A 152 -12.54 1.96 0.88
N GLU A 153 -12.71 0.79 0.29
CA GLU A 153 -13.91 -0.02 0.55
C GLU A 153 -13.91 -0.57 1.98
N ILE A 154 -12.74 -0.91 2.54
CA ILE A 154 -12.62 -1.21 3.98
C ILE A 154 -12.98 0.02 4.82
N LYS A 155 -12.53 1.23 4.44
CA LYS A 155 -12.91 2.48 5.14
C LYS A 155 -14.42 2.65 5.20
N LYS A 156 -15.15 2.36 4.12
CA LYS A 156 -16.62 2.40 4.11
C LYS A 156 -17.25 1.39 5.08
N VAL A 157 -16.74 0.15 5.12
CA VAL A 157 -17.23 -0.89 6.04
C VAL A 157 -17.04 -0.43 7.49
N ILE A 158 -15.82 0.00 7.84
CA ILE A 158 -15.51 0.49 9.20
C ILE A 158 -16.38 1.71 9.54
N LEU A 159 -16.49 2.67 8.63
CA LEU A 159 -17.28 3.89 8.85
C LEU A 159 -18.76 3.58 9.10
N LYS A 160 -19.35 2.67 8.31
CA LYS A 160 -20.73 2.18 8.51
C LYS A 160 -20.93 1.62 9.93
N TYR A 161 -19.97 0.89 10.47
CA TYR A 161 -20.06 0.37 11.84
C TYR A 161 -19.79 1.46 12.89
N LEU A 162 -18.87 2.41 12.67
CA LEU A 162 -18.67 3.56 13.56
C LEU A 162 -19.91 4.46 13.63
N GLU A 163 -20.59 4.70 12.51
CA GLU A 163 -21.85 5.43 12.47
C GLU A 163 -22.93 4.76 13.32
N LYS A 164 -22.97 3.43 13.34
CA LYS A 164 -23.91 2.66 14.17
C LYS A 164 -23.51 2.61 15.65
N THR A 165 -22.23 2.42 15.94
CA THR A 165 -21.81 1.93 17.27
C THR A 165 -20.78 2.80 17.97
N GLY A 166 -20.12 3.74 17.28
CA GLY A 166 -18.95 4.45 17.80
C GLY A 166 -18.86 5.91 17.36
N ASP A 167 -17.63 6.41 17.29
CA ASP A 167 -17.32 7.78 16.85
C ASP A 167 -16.64 7.74 15.48
N VAL A 168 -17.24 8.43 14.52
CA VAL A 168 -16.77 8.52 13.13
C VAL A 168 -15.50 9.34 13.01
N SER A 169 -15.20 10.22 13.97
CA SER A 169 -13.98 11.04 13.98
C SER A 169 -12.71 10.20 14.05
N LEU A 170 -12.84 8.95 14.49
CA LEU A 170 -11.71 8.04 14.66
C LEU A 170 -11.30 7.31 13.38
N ILE A 171 -12.06 7.44 12.29
CA ILE A 171 -11.96 6.59 11.09
C ILE A 171 -10.54 6.55 10.50
N ASP A 172 -9.83 7.66 10.52
CA ASP A 172 -8.53 7.79 9.86
C ASP A 172 -7.46 6.87 10.48
N PHE A 173 -7.66 6.38 11.70
CA PHE A 173 -6.74 5.48 12.41
C PHE A 173 -7.35 4.10 12.72
N LYS A 174 -8.34 3.65 11.94
CA LYS A 174 -8.99 2.33 12.15
C LYS A 174 -8.51 1.19 11.27
N LEU A 175 -7.65 1.47 10.31
CA LEU A 175 -6.91 0.44 9.58
C LEU A 175 -5.44 0.87 9.49
N HIS A 176 -4.57 0.12 10.15
CA HIS A 176 -3.14 0.39 10.19
C HIS A 176 -2.42 -0.53 9.21
N ASP A 177 -1.53 0.03 8.40
CA ASP A 177 -0.77 -0.75 7.43
C ASP A 177 0.46 -1.42 8.09
N PHE A 178 0.42 -2.75 8.17
CA PHE A 178 1.53 -3.63 8.61
C PHE A 178 2.19 -4.37 7.43
N GLY A 179 1.95 -3.93 6.20
CA GLY A 179 2.19 -4.68 4.97
C GLY A 179 3.63 -4.70 4.47
N PHE A 180 4.54 -3.87 4.99
CA PHE A 180 5.92 -3.75 4.48
C PHE A 180 6.60 -5.11 4.25
N ARG A 181 6.53 -6.01 5.25
CA ARG A 181 7.18 -7.32 5.19
C ARG A 181 6.44 -8.35 4.34
N GLY A 182 5.17 -8.09 4.01
CA GLY A 182 4.27 -9.02 3.33
C GLY A 182 4.16 -8.80 1.82
N VAL A 183 4.79 -7.75 1.28
CA VAL A 183 4.80 -7.46 -0.16
C VAL A 183 6.04 -8.05 -0.86
N SER A 184 6.01 -8.07 -2.19
CA SER A 184 7.03 -8.72 -3.02
C SER A 184 8.35 -7.96 -3.17
N SER A 185 8.38 -6.65 -2.86
CA SER A 185 9.57 -5.82 -2.99
C SER A 185 9.42 -4.51 -2.19
N VAL A 186 10.53 -3.80 -1.99
CA VAL A 186 10.52 -2.45 -1.38
C VAL A 186 9.74 -1.46 -2.25
N GLU A 187 9.82 -1.57 -3.57
CA GLU A 187 9.06 -0.70 -4.49
C GLU A 187 7.55 -0.97 -4.37
N SER A 188 7.14 -2.23 -4.26
CA SER A 188 5.75 -2.59 -3.94
C SER A 188 5.33 -2.03 -2.57
N ALA A 189 6.21 -2.07 -1.56
CA ALA A 189 5.93 -1.51 -0.24
C ALA A 189 5.70 0.00 -0.30
N SER A 190 6.54 0.72 -1.04
CA SER A 190 6.42 2.16 -1.28
C SER A 190 5.08 2.51 -1.95
N ILE A 191 4.78 1.87 -3.08
CA ILE A 191 3.59 2.17 -3.88
C ILE A 191 2.31 1.79 -3.11
N GLY A 192 2.29 0.60 -2.51
CA GLY A 192 1.14 0.09 -1.75
C GLY A 192 0.88 0.89 -0.48
N GLY A 193 1.93 1.22 0.28
CA GLY A 193 1.83 2.06 1.48
C GLY A 193 1.27 3.45 1.16
N ALA A 194 1.77 4.08 0.09
CA ALA A 194 1.25 5.37 -0.37
C ALA A 194 -0.22 5.29 -0.82
N ALA A 195 -0.62 4.22 -1.50
CA ALA A 195 -1.99 4.00 -1.94
C ALA A 195 -2.97 3.82 -0.77
N HIS A 196 -2.54 3.13 0.31
CA HIS A 196 -3.32 3.00 1.54
C HIS A 196 -3.54 4.36 2.23
N LEU A 197 -2.51 5.22 2.23
CA LEU A 197 -2.53 6.53 2.88
C LEU A 197 -3.47 7.55 2.21
N LEU A 198 -4.07 7.23 1.06
CA LEU A 198 -5.21 8.00 0.54
C LEU A 198 -6.45 7.91 1.44
N ASN A 199 -6.58 6.82 2.18
CA ASN A 199 -7.78 6.50 2.95
C ASN A 199 -7.56 6.54 4.46
N PHE A 200 -6.36 6.23 4.94
CA PHE A 200 -6.06 6.18 6.37
C PHE A 200 -4.75 6.90 6.68
N MET A 201 -4.51 7.17 7.96
CA MET A 201 -3.32 7.85 8.47
C MET A 201 -2.44 6.92 9.31
N GLY A 202 -2.81 5.65 9.50
CA GLY A 202 -2.01 4.66 10.24
C GLY A 202 -1.16 3.79 9.30
N SER A 203 0.16 3.81 9.45
CA SER A 203 1.08 2.94 8.70
C SER A 203 2.42 2.74 9.42
N ASP A 204 2.91 1.50 9.42
CA ASP A 204 4.30 1.13 9.77
C ASP A 204 5.17 0.96 8.51
N THR A 205 4.58 1.08 7.31
CA THR A 205 5.29 0.97 6.04
C THR A 205 5.94 2.30 5.70
N ILE A 206 7.07 2.61 6.37
CA ILE A 206 7.81 3.87 6.22
C ILE A 206 8.10 4.22 4.75
N ALA A 207 8.38 3.23 3.92
CA ALA A 207 8.64 3.43 2.50
C ALA A 207 7.52 4.15 1.74
N GLY A 208 6.25 3.99 2.16
CA GLY A 208 5.11 4.70 1.57
C GLY A 208 5.12 6.19 1.87
N LEU A 209 5.65 6.61 3.03
CA LEU A 209 5.74 8.01 3.43
C LEU A 209 6.76 8.74 2.55
N SER A 210 7.95 8.17 2.39
CA SER A 210 9.00 8.72 1.51
C SER A 210 8.54 8.80 0.06
N PHE A 211 7.83 7.78 -0.42
CA PHE A 211 7.28 7.78 -1.78
C PHE A 211 6.33 8.95 -2.05
N ILE A 212 5.47 9.31 -1.09
CA ILE A 212 4.57 10.45 -1.22
C ILE A 212 5.37 11.75 -1.37
N GLN A 213 6.40 11.94 -0.55
CA GLN A 213 7.26 13.13 -0.60
C GLN A 213 8.00 13.23 -1.94
N ASP A 214 8.57 12.12 -2.41
CA ASP A 214 9.34 12.06 -3.65
C ASP A 214 8.49 12.35 -4.91
N PHE A 215 7.25 11.82 -4.95
CA PHE A 215 6.45 11.83 -6.17
C PHE A 215 5.27 12.80 -6.18
N TYR A 216 4.76 13.25 -5.02
CA TYR A 216 3.54 14.06 -4.92
C TYR A 216 3.76 15.49 -4.42
N ASN A 217 5.00 15.98 -4.47
CA ASN A 217 5.36 17.40 -4.25
C ASN A 217 4.78 17.96 -2.93
N THR A 218 5.10 17.29 -1.84
CA THR A 218 4.64 17.66 -0.50
C THR A 218 5.73 17.39 0.52
N GLU A 219 5.86 18.29 1.49
CA GLU A 219 6.71 18.09 2.66
C GLU A 219 5.92 17.50 3.84
N GLY A 220 4.59 17.37 3.70
CA GLY A 220 3.71 16.84 4.73
C GLY A 220 3.95 15.36 5.00
N VAL A 221 3.75 14.95 6.24
CA VAL A 221 3.72 13.55 6.67
C VAL A 221 2.27 13.12 6.83
N PHE A 222 1.87 12.09 6.08
CA PHE A 222 0.48 11.62 6.01
C PHE A 222 0.25 10.26 6.67
N GLY A 223 1.32 9.60 7.12
CA GLY A 223 1.28 8.35 7.87
C GLY A 223 1.90 8.51 9.26
N PHE A 224 1.26 7.95 10.27
CA PHE A 224 1.68 8.01 11.66
C PHE A 224 1.65 6.61 12.28
N SER A 225 2.47 6.43 13.32
CA SER A 225 2.52 5.22 14.11
C SER A 225 2.73 5.54 15.59
N ILE A 226 2.69 4.51 16.41
CA ILE A 226 2.89 4.55 17.86
C ILE A 226 3.93 3.50 18.24
N PRO A 227 4.59 3.64 19.41
CA PRO A 227 5.42 2.56 19.94
C PRO A 227 4.65 1.25 20.05
N ALA A 228 5.22 0.18 19.52
CA ALA A 228 4.61 -1.14 19.49
C ALA A 228 5.65 -2.24 19.79
N ALA A 229 5.23 -3.27 20.52
CA ALA A 229 6.02 -4.48 20.72
C ALA A 229 5.82 -5.48 19.56
N GLU A 230 6.82 -6.32 19.33
CA GLU A 230 6.70 -7.57 18.56
C GLU A 230 7.15 -8.78 19.41
N HIS A 231 6.89 -10.00 18.95
CA HIS A 231 7.14 -11.21 19.76
C HIS A 231 8.58 -11.29 20.28
N SER A 232 9.57 -10.92 19.47
CA SER A 232 10.99 -10.98 19.88
C SER A 232 11.26 -10.16 21.15
N THR A 233 10.66 -8.97 21.27
CA THR A 233 10.82 -8.05 22.40
C THR A 233 10.13 -8.51 23.68
N ILE A 234 9.17 -9.44 23.57
CA ILE A 234 8.48 -10.08 24.69
C ILE A 234 9.19 -11.38 25.07
N THR A 235 9.40 -12.27 24.10
CA THR A 235 9.94 -13.61 24.34
C THR A 235 11.40 -13.60 24.75
N SER A 236 12.17 -12.55 24.45
CA SER A 236 13.56 -12.41 24.90
C SER A 236 13.71 -12.34 26.42
N TRP A 237 12.64 -12.01 27.15
CA TRP A 237 12.62 -12.00 28.61
C TRP A 237 12.42 -13.41 29.21
N GLY A 238 12.03 -14.38 28.38
CA GLY A 238 11.64 -15.71 28.82
C GLY A 238 10.20 -15.76 29.35
N LYS A 239 9.58 -16.94 29.23
CA LYS A 239 8.14 -17.13 29.53
C LYS A 239 7.73 -16.71 30.93
N GLU A 240 8.55 -17.04 31.92
CA GLU A 240 8.30 -16.70 33.34
C GLU A 240 8.34 -15.19 33.62
N ASN A 241 8.86 -14.39 32.68
CA ASN A 241 9.00 -12.93 32.81
C ASN A 241 8.13 -12.16 31.82
N GLU A 242 7.08 -12.77 31.25
CA GLU A 242 6.15 -12.09 30.33
C GLU A 242 5.57 -10.81 30.95
N ALA A 243 5.13 -10.86 32.21
CA ALA A 243 4.64 -9.71 32.94
C ALA A 243 5.71 -8.62 33.14
N ALA A 244 6.97 -9.00 33.33
CA ALA A 244 8.07 -8.04 33.44
C ALA A 244 8.35 -7.35 32.10
N ALA A 245 8.29 -8.07 30.98
CA ALA A 245 8.41 -7.50 29.63
C ALA A 245 7.28 -6.49 29.35
N TYR A 246 6.05 -6.86 29.70
CA TYR A 246 4.86 -6.00 29.61
C TYR A 246 4.98 -4.75 30.46
N LYS A 247 5.42 -4.90 31.72
CA LYS A 247 5.68 -3.75 32.60
C LYS A 247 6.75 -2.84 32.02
N ASN A 248 7.83 -3.39 31.47
CA ASN A 248 8.88 -2.60 30.83
C ASN A 248 8.33 -1.75 29.67
N MET A 249 7.43 -2.28 28.84
CA MET A 249 6.76 -1.48 27.80
C MET A 249 5.95 -0.32 28.39
N LEU A 250 5.24 -0.54 29.51
CA LEU A 250 4.51 0.53 30.18
C LEU A 250 5.44 1.59 30.79
N ASP A 251 6.60 1.19 31.31
CA ASP A 251 7.56 2.08 31.94
C ASP A 251 8.32 2.94 30.90
N GLN A 252 8.77 2.33 29.79
CA GLN A 252 9.52 3.03 28.73
C GLN A 252 8.63 4.01 27.94
N TYR A 253 7.36 3.65 27.75
CA TYR A 253 6.37 4.47 27.04
C TYR A 253 5.29 4.90 28.02
N SER A 254 5.65 5.65 29.06
CA SER A 254 4.78 6.01 30.20
C SER A 254 3.59 6.90 29.84
N GLU A 255 3.68 7.62 28.72
CA GLU A 255 2.64 8.50 28.20
C GLU A 255 2.17 8.07 26.80
N GLY A 256 0.99 8.53 26.40
CA GLY A 256 0.44 8.28 25.07
C GLY A 256 0.01 6.83 24.82
N LEU A 257 -0.04 6.47 23.55
CA LEU A 257 -0.43 5.13 23.10
C LEU A 257 0.78 4.21 23.07
N VAL A 258 0.60 2.97 23.55
CA VAL A 258 1.58 1.89 23.37
C VAL A 258 0.85 0.61 23.00
N ALA A 259 1.29 -0.06 21.94
CA ALA A 259 0.73 -1.35 21.53
C ALA A 259 1.62 -2.51 22.00
N VAL A 260 1.03 -3.56 22.56
CA VAL A 260 1.78 -4.72 23.05
C VAL A 260 1.15 -6.01 22.54
N VAL A 261 1.91 -6.76 21.74
CA VAL A 261 1.53 -8.11 21.34
C VAL A 261 1.42 -9.00 22.57
N SER A 262 0.25 -9.62 22.76
CA SER A 262 -0.13 -10.24 24.02
C SER A 262 -0.41 -11.74 23.91
N ASP A 263 -0.06 -12.37 22.79
CA ASP A 263 -0.33 -13.78 22.52
C ASP A 263 0.95 -14.63 22.40
N SER A 264 2.07 -14.15 22.94
CA SER A 264 3.34 -14.88 22.92
C SER A 264 3.24 -16.28 23.54
N TYR A 265 2.36 -16.45 24.53
CA TYR A 265 2.10 -17.74 25.17
C TYR A 265 0.60 -18.05 25.30
N ASP A 266 -0.19 -17.15 25.90
CA ASP A 266 -1.65 -17.29 26.02
C ASP A 266 -2.30 -15.90 26.16
N VAL A 267 -3.02 -15.48 25.12
CA VAL A 267 -3.64 -14.15 25.07
C VAL A 267 -4.74 -13.94 26.12
N TYR A 268 -5.44 -15.00 26.50
CA TYR A 268 -6.51 -14.89 27.49
C TYR A 268 -5.91 -14.76 28.89
N ASN A 269 -4.87 -15.52 29.21
CA ASN A 269 -4.11 -15.35 30.45
C ASN A 269 -3.46 -13.95 30.53
N ALA A 270 -2.82 -13.49 29.44
CA ALA A 270 -2.23 -12.16 29.38
C ALA A 270 -3.27 -11.06 29.65
N CYS A 271 -4.44 -11.15 29.01
CA CYS A 271 -5.52 -10.17 29.23
C CYS A 271 -6.13 -10.26 30.64
N GLU A 272 -6.38 -11.47 31.13
CA GLU A 272 -7.11 -11.67 32.38
C GLU A 272 -6.23 -11.47 33.62
N LYS A 273 -5.06 -12.12 33.64
CA LYS A 273 -4.19 -12.21 34.82
C LYS A 273 -3.09 -11.17 34.82
N ILE A 274 -2.41 -10.97 33.69
CA ILE A 274 -1.30 -10.03 33.66
C ILE A 274 -1.81 -8.59 33.55
N TRP A 275 -2.49 -8.24 32.45
CA TRP A 275 -3.04 -6.91 32.28
C TRP A 275 -4.19 -6.61 33.24
N GLY A 276 -5.10 -7.56 33.42
CA GLY A 276 -6.33 -7.39 34.19
C GLY A 276 -6.19 -7.51 35.72
N GLU A 277 -5.09 -8.06 36.23
CA GLU A 277 -4.83 -8.20 37.67
C GLU A 277 -3.46 -7.61 38.04
N GLU A 278 -2.35 -8.22 37.62
CA GLU A 278 -0.99 -7.84 38.06
C GLU A 278 -0.59 -6.40 37.69
N LEU A 279 -0.80 -6.00 36.44
CA LEU A 279 -0.40 -4.70 35.89
C LEU A 279 -1.57 -3.71 35.76
N LYS A 280 -2.74 -4.05 36.29
CA LYS A 280 -3.95 -3.22 36.16
C LYS A 280 -3.74 -1.82 36.73
N GLU A 281 -3.16 -1.71 37.92
CA GLU A 281 -2.90 -0.42 38.56
C GLU A 281 -1.87 0.40 37.80
N ASN A 282 -0.86 -0.25 37.20
CA ASN A 282 0.09 0.43 36.31
C ASN A 282 -0.65 1.05 35.12
N ILE A 283 -1.55 0.31 34.48
CA ILE A 283 -2.35 0.79 33.34
C ILE A 283 -3.26 1.96 33.74
N LEU A 284 -3.98 1.85 34.86
CA LEU A 284 -4.93 2.88 35.31
C LEU A 284 -4.24 4.21 35.62
N LYS A 285 -2.99 4.18 36.11
CA LYS A 285 -2.19 5.36 36.46
C LYS A 285 -1.51 6.06 35.27
N ARG A 286 -1.48 5.44 34.08
CA ARG A 286 -0.81 6.00 32.90
C ARG A 286 -1.43 7.30 32.43
N ASN A 287 -0.62 8.22 31.91
CA ASN A 287 -1.08 9.33 31.07
C ASN A 287 -1.21 8.87 29.61
N GLY A 288 -2.04 7.86 29.35
CA GLY A 288 -2.12 7.22 28.05
C GLY A 288 -3.04 6.02 28.01
N THR A 289 -2.97 5.26 26.91
CA THR A 289 -3.82 4.08 26.67
C THR A 289 -2.96 2.93 26.17
N LEU A 290 -3.12 1.77 26.81
CA LEU A 290 -2.55 0.51 26.32
C LEU A 290 -3.43 -0.04 25.20
N VAL A 291 -2.81 -0.45 24.09
CA VAL A 291 -3.46 -1.16 22.99
C VAL A 291 -2.97 -2.61 23.01
N ILE A 292 -3.85 -3.53 23.37
CA ILE A 292 -3.55 -4.96 23.45
C ILE A 292 -3.70 -5.57 22.05
N ARG A 293 -2.67 -6.29 21.59
CA ARG A 293 -2.64 -6.91 20.26
C ARG A 293 -2.66 -8.45 20.35
N PRO A 294 -3.80 -9.12 20.07
CA PRO A 294 -3.78 -10.50 19.60
C PRO A 294 -3.16 -10.59 18.19
N ASP A 295 -2.45 -11.69 17.91
CA ASP A 295 -1.75 -11.92 16.65
C ASP A 295 -1.87 -13.37 16.15
N SER A 296 -2.89 -14.09 16.63
CA SER A 296 -3.17 -15.47 16.25
C SER A 296 -4.63 -15.86 16.55
N GLY A 297 -5.10 -16.91 15.86
CA GLY A 297 -6.44 -17.49 16.04
C GLY A 297 -7.48 -16.93 15.07
N ILE A 298 -8.76 -17.18 15.33
CA ILE A 298 -9.87 -16.70 14.48
C ILE A 298 -10.22 -15.27 14.91
N PRO A 299 -10.02 -14.24 14.05
CA PRO A 299 -10.11 -12.83 14.46
C PRO A 299 -11.39 -12.47 15.21
N LYS A 300 -12.57 -12.83 14.67
CA LYS A 300 -13.87 -12.50 15.28
C LYS A 300 -14.06 -13.13 16.67
N GLU A 301 -13.51 -14.32 16.90
CA GLU A 301 -13.67 -15.06 18.16
C GLU A 301 -12.72 -14.52 19.22
N VAL A 302 -11.46 -14.34 18.84
CA VAL A 302 -10.39 -13.84 19.71
C VAL A 302 -10.69 -12.41 20.17
N VAL A 303 -11.05 -11.52 19.25
CA VAL A 303 -11.37 -10.12 19.57
C VAL A 303 -12.54 -10.03 20.53
N LEU A 304 -13.63 -10.76 20.27
CA LEU A 304 -14.82 -10.75 21.14
C LEU A 304 -14.46 -11.19 22.57
N LYS A 305 -13.75 -12.32 22.69
CA LYS A 305 -13.38 -12.88 23.98
C LYS A 305 -12.42 -11.98 24.76
N ILE A 306 -11.45 -11.35 24.09
CA ILE A 306 -10.55 -10.36 24.71
C ILE A 306 -11.35 -9.15 25.22
N VAL A 307 -12.24 -8.58 24.41
CA VAL A 307 -13.07 -7.43 24.82
C VAL A 307 -13.93 -7.78 26.03
N GLU A 308 -14.49 -8.99 26.10
CA GLU A 308 -15.25 -9.45 27.27
C GLU A 308 -14.39 -9.58 28.53
N ILE A 309 -13.19 -10.17 28.42
CA ILE A 309 -12.24 -10.30 29.54
C ILE A 309 -11.85 -8.91 30.05
N LEU A 310 -11.41 -8.02 29.16
CA LEU A 310 -11.01 -6.66 29.51
C LEU A 310 -12.17 -5.88 30.11
N GLY A 311 -13.38 -6.06 29.58
CA GLY A 311 -14.59 -5.47 30.15
C GLY A 311 -14.91 -5.92 31.57
N LYS A 312 -14.71 -7.21 31.89
CA LYS A 312 -14.86 -7.73 33.26
C LYS A 312 -13.78 -7.19 34.20
N LYS A 313 -12.56 -6.97 33.70
CA LYS A 313 -11.41 -6.53 34.51
C LYS A 313 -11.33 -5.02 34.71
N PHE A 314 -11.58 -4.24 33.66
CA PHE A 314 -11.47 -2.78 33.66
C PHE A 314 -12.81 -2.05 33.69
N GLY A 315 -13.90 -2.75 33.36
CA GLY A 315 -15.23 -2.16 33.25
C GLY A 315 -15.58 -1.72 31.82
N PHE A 316 -16.86 -1.42 31.64
CA PHE A 316 -17.42 -0.81 30.45
C PHE A 316 -18.15 0.47 30.80
N GLU A 317 -18.08 1.44 29.89
CA GLU A 317 -19.05 2.53 29.82
C GLU A 317 -20.02 2.28 28.67
N LYS A 318 -21.14 3.00 28.65
CA LYS A 318 -22.00 3.07 27.48
C LYS A 318 -21.81 4.42 26.80
N ASN A 319 -21.57 4.43 25.49
CA ASN A 319 -21.56 5.67 24.74
C ASN A 319 -22.98 6.21 24.49
N ALA A 320 -23.07 7.39 23.86
CA ALA A 320 -24.35 8.03 23.52
C ALA A 320 -25.27 7.18 22.63
N LYS A 321 -24.73 6.15 21.94
CA LYS A 321 -25.48 5.21 21.10
C LYS A 321 -25.89 3.93 21.85
N GLY A 322 -25.59 3.83 23.15
CA GLY A 322 -25.95 2.69 23.99
C GLY A 322 -25.01 1.48 23.90
N TYR A 323 -23.91 1.57 23.14
CA TYR A 323 -22.95 0.49 22.97
C TYR A 323 -21.87 0.50 24.06
N LYS A 324 -21.40 -0.70 24.43
CA LYS A 324 -20.30 -0.87 25.38
C LYS A 324 -19.00 -0.31 24.81
N VAL A 325 -18.31 0.49 25.61
CA VAL A 325 -16.97 1.00 25.32
C VAL A 325 -16.04 0.57 26.45
N LEU A 326 -14.91 -0.04 26.12
CA LEU A 326 -13.90 -0.39 27.10
C LEU A 326 -13.41 0.85 27.85
N HIS A 327 -13.00 0.66 29.11
CA HIS A 327 -12.34 1.69 29.90
C HIS A 327 -11.29 2.47 29.07
N PRO A 328 -11.22 3.81 29.12
CA PRO A 328 -10.39 4.61 28.22
C PRO A 328 -8.89 4.26 28.19
N LYS A 329 -8.39 3.63 29.26
CA LYS A 329 -6.99 3.19 29.40
C LYS A 329 -6.63 1.94 28.61
N VAL A 330 -7.60 1.21 28.06
CA VAL A 330 -7.36 -0.02 27.28
C VAL A 330 -8.12 -0.05 25.96
N ARG A 331 -7.44 -0.46 24.89
CA ARG A 331 -8.01 -0.71 23.55
C ARG A 331 -7.42 -2.00 22.99
N VAL A 332 -7.96 -2.45 21.86
CA VAL A 332 -7.52 -3.67 21.17
C VAL A 332 -7.20 -3.33 19.72
N ILE A 333 -6.13 -3.92 19.18
CA ILE A 333 -5.81 -3.91 17.75
C ILE A 333 -5.65 -5.37 17.28
N GLN A 334 -6.43 -5.79 16.30
CA GLN A 334 -6.27 -7.10 15.65
C GLN A 334 -5.36 -6.90 14.43
N GLY A 335 -4.20 -7.56 14.41
CA GLY A 335 -3.24 -7.50 13.31
C GLY A 335 -3.16 -8.76 12.44
N ASP A 336 -3.62 -9.89 12.97
CA ASP A 336 -3.56 -11.19 12.28
C ASP A 336 -4.84 -11.52 11.51
N GLY A 337 -4.69 -12.18 10.37
CA GLY A 337 -5.83 -12.65 9.55
C GLY A 337 -6.78 -11.56 9.05
N VAL A 338 -6.33 -10.31 8.98
CA VAL A 338 -7.17 -9.16 8.62
C VAL A 338 -7.22 -8.96 7.11
N ASN A 339 -8.43 -9.05 6.55
CA ASN A 339 -8.76 -8.69 5.18
C ASN A 339 -10.17 -8.07 5.11
N TYR A 340 -10.65 -7.75 3.91
CA TYR A 340 -11.97 -7.15 3.73
C TYR A 340 -13.08 -8.03 4.35
N GLU A 341 -13.07 -9.34 4.07
CA GLU A 341 -14.08 -10.29 4.52
C GLU A 341 -14.07 -10.53 6.02
N SER A 342 -12.91 -10.50 6.68
CA SER A 342 -12.81 -10.66 8.12
C SER A 342 -13.24 -9.40 8.89
N ILE A 343 -13.17 -8.23 8.24
CA ILE A 343 -13.59 -6.93 8.81
C ILE A 343 -15.10 -6.74 8.70
N GLU A 344 -15.72 -7.18 7.61
CA GLU A 344 -17.16 -7.10 7.37
C GLU A 344 -17.99 -7.95 8.35
#